data_AF-A0A922WIK5-F1
#
_entry.id   AF-A0A922WIK5-F1
#
_cell.length_a   1.000
_cell.length_b   1.000
_cell.length_c   1.000
_cell.angle_alpha   90.00
_cell.angle_beta   90.00
_cell.angle_gamma   90.00
#
_symmetry.space_group_name_H-M   'P 1'
#
loop_
_entity.id
_entity.type
_entity.pdbx_description
1 polymer ?
#
loop_
_entity_poly.entity_id
_entity_poly.type
_entity_poly.pdbx_seq_one_letter_code
_entity_poly.pdbx_strand_id
1 'polypeptide(L)'
;MDLALAIQAIYGLVGTIFGILVSSLIGAVWLRLAAKWLRFNDIPYGTAFRSALITNFVVVTFNAFVSFNSILTILVIGSMYNQSRPRNLDFSFAFSPIYFMYATIFGVLVTAAIFLRTIPVKEADSRMTFADSLALASFYTGLTFAFVFLAGVLIFCTILGILNIIGI
;
A
#
# COMPACT_ATOMS: atom_id res chain seq x y z
N MET A 1 -18.86 -9.61 25.45
CA MET A 1 -17.71 -9.75 24.53
C MET A 1 -17.89 -8.90 23.26
N ASP A 2 -19.12 -8.49 22.93
CA ASP A 2 -19.45 -7.83 21.65
C ASP A 2 -19.14 -6.33 21.57
N LEU A 3 -19.27 -5.59 22.68
CA LEU A 3 -19.05 -4.13 22.67
C LEU A 3 -17.58 -3.75 22.43
N ALA A 4 -16.64 -4.48 23.03
CA ALA A 4 -15.20 -4.23 22.87
C ALA A 4 -14.72 -4.52 21.44
N LEU A 5 -15.23 -5.60 20.83
CA LEU A 5 -14.98 -5.94 19.42
C LEU A 5 -15.57 -4.88 18.48
N ALA A 6 -16.80 -4.41 18.74
CA ALA A 6 -17.43 -3.36 17.94
C ALA A 6 -16.65 -2.04 18.01
N ILE A 7 -16.22 -1.63 19.21
CA ILE A 7 -15.39 -0.43 19.39
C ILE A 7 -14.05 -0.56 18.66
N GLN A 8 -13.38 -1.72 18.78
CA GLN A 8 -12.12 -1.96 18.08
C GLN A 8 -12.27 -1.97 16.55
N ALA A 9 -13.38 -2.52 16.04
CA ALA A 9 -13.70 -2.48 14.62
C ALA A 9 -13.92 -1.05 14.12
N ILE A 10 -14.63 -0.22 14.89
CA ILE A 10 -14.84 1.20 14.56
C ILE A 10 -13.52 1.97 14.55
N TYR A 11 -12.67 1.79 15.57
CA TYR A 11 -11.34 2.43 15.60
C TYR A 11 -10.47 2.00 14.42
N GLY A 12 -10.47 0.70 14.08
CA GLY A 12 -9.77 0.18 12.91
C GLY A 12 -10.28 0.79 11.60
N LEU A 13 -11.59 0.93 11.46
CA LEU A 13 -12.23 1.51 10.27
C LEU A 13 -11.90 3.01 10.15
N VAL A 14 -12.05 3.77 11.23
CA VAL A 14 -11.70 5.21 11.28
C VAL A 14 -10.21 5.41 10.98
N GLY A 15 -9.33 4.60 11.59
CA GLY A 15 -7.90 4.64 11.34
C GLY A 15 -7.55 4.32 9.88
N THR A 16 -8.26 3.36 9.28
CA THR A 16 -8.07 3.02 7.86
C THR A 16 -8.51 4.15 6.94
N ILE A 17 -9.69 4.76 7.18
CA ILE A 17 -10.16 5.91 6.40
C ILE A 17 -9.17 7.07 6.51
N PHE A 18 -8.77 7.41 7.73
CA PHE A 18 -7.81 8.49 7.96
C PHE A 18 -6.47 8.21 7.30
N GLY A 19 -5.98 6.98 7.42
CA GLY A 19 -4.76 6.52 6.75
C GLY A 19 -4.85 6.63 5.22
N ILE A 20 -5.98 6.25 4.62
CA ILE A 20 -6.21 6.43 3.18
C ILE A 20 -6.16 7.91 2.81
N LEU A 21 -6.87 8.78 3.53
CA LEU A 21 -6.90 10.21 3.23
C LEU A 21 -5.51 10.86 3.30
N VAL A 22 -4.77 10.62 4.40
CA VAL A 22 -3.42 11.17 4.60
C VAL A 22 -2.45 10.61 3.56
N SER A 23 -2.48 9.30 3.33
CA SER A 23 -1.62 8.67 2.31
C SER A 23 -1.94 9.15 0.90
N SER A 24 -3.19 9.49 0.59
CA SER A 24 -3.58 10.03 -0.71
C SER A 24 -3.16 11.50 -0.89
N LEU A 25 -3.17 12.30 0.18
CA LEU A 25 -2.62 13.67 0.15
C LEU A 25 -1.11 13.63 -0.15
N ILE A 26 -0.38 12.80 0.58
CA ILE A 26 1.05 12.59 0.38
C ILE A 26 1.33 11.98 -1.01
N GLY A 27 0.54 10.98 -1.41
CA GLY A 27 0.59 10.33 -2.72
C GLY A 27 0.38 11.31 -3.88
N ALA A 28 -0.50 12.28 -3.74
CA ALA A 28 -0.71 13.32 -4.75
C ALA A 28 0.56 14.16 -5.00
N VAL A 29 1.31 14.47 -3.93
CA VAL A 29 2.58 15.18 -4.03
C VAL A 29 3.62 14.32 -4.76
N TRP A 30 3.73 13.03 -4.39
CA TRP A 30 4.64 12.10 -5.05
C TRP A 30 4.31 11.90 -6.53
N LEU A 31 3.04 11.79 -6.88
CA LEU A 31 2.61 11.63 -8.27
C LEU A 31 2.99 12.85 -9.12
N ARG A 32 2.83 14.06 -8.59
CA ARG A 32 3.25 15.29 -9.27
C ARG A 32 4.76 15.38 -9.39
N LEU A 33 5.51 14.94 -8.37
CA LEU A 33 6.97 14.89 -8.43
C LEU A 33 7.44 13.89 -9.50
N ALA A 34 6.84 12.70 -9.53
CA ALA A 34 7.11 11.66 -10.52
C ALA A 34 6.80 12.16 -11.95
N ALA A 35 5.67 12.84 -12.14
CA ALA A 35 5.31 13.43 -13.42
C ALA A 35 6.34 14.47 -13.89
N LYS A 36 6.79 15.36 -13.00
CA LYS A 36 7.84 16.35 -13.30
C LYS A 36 9.17 15.70 -13.67
N TRP A 37 9.58 14.66 -12.96
CA TRP A 37 10.83 13.94 -13.22
C TRP A 37 10.82 13.23 -14.57
N LEU A 38 9.67 12.64 -14.94
CA LEU A 38 9.47 11.97 -16.21
C LEU A 38 9.10 12.93 -17.36
N ARG A 39 9.14 14.25 -17.11
CA ARG A 39 8.81 15.32 -18.08
C ARG A 39 7.39 15.20 -18.65
N PHE A 40 6.46 14.64 -17.88
CA PHE A 40 5.03 14.69 -18.21
C PHE A 40 4.47 16.10 -17.93
N ASN A 41 3.40 16.45 -18.65
CA ASN A 41 2.68 17.70 -18.45
C ASN A 41 2.20 17.86 -16.99
N ASP A 42 2.19 19.10 -16.51
CA ASP A 42 1.87 19.42 -15.12
C ASP A 42 0.46 18.92 -14.75
N ILE A 43 0.42 17.92 -13.86
CA ILE A 43 -0.81 17.31 -13.37
C ILE A 43 -1.41 18.22 -12.29
N PRO A 44 -2.68 18.66 -12.42
CA PRO A 44 -3.37 19.41 -11.38
C PRO A 44 -3.45 18.60 -10.08
N TYR A 45 -3.27 19.25 -8.93
CA TYR A 45 -3.28 18.57 -7.64
C TYR A 45 -4.58 17.80 -7.38
N GLY A 46 -5.75 18.36 -7.74
CA GLY A 46 -7.04 17.69 -7.58
C GLY A 46 -7.12 16.37 -8.35
N THR A 47 -6.59 16.34 -9.58
CA THR A 47 -6.50 15.11 -10.38
C THR A 47 -5.54 14.12 -9.73
N ALA A 48 -4.35 14.57 -9.33
CA ALA A 48 -3.35 13.72 -8.70
C ALA A 48 -3.85 13.09 -7.39
N PHE A 49 -4.58 13.88 -6.57
CA PHE A 49 -5.22 13.41 -5.36
C PHE A 49 -6.31 12.37 -5.64
N ARG A 50 -7.17 12.61 -6.63
CA ARG A 50 -8.21 11.64 -7.02
C ARG A 50 -7.59 10.32 -7.49
N SER A 51 -6.54 10.39 -8.32
CA SER A 51 -5.80 9.20 -8.78
C SER A 51 -5.17 8.45 -7.61
N ALA A 52 -4.47 9.16 -6.71
CA ALA A 52 -3.87 8.56 -5.52
C ALA A 52 -4.91 7.97 -4.56
N LEU A 53 -6.08 8.59 -4.43
CA LEU A 53 -7.18 8.10 -3.59
C LEU A 53 -7.78 6.81 -4.13
N ILE A 54 -8.04 6.75 -5.44
CA ILE A 54 -8.54 5.53 -6.08
C ILE A 54 -7.50 4.42 -5.97
N THR A 55 -6.22 4.71 -6.22
CA THR A 55 -5.13 3.73 -6.08
C THR A 55 -5.03 3.20 -4.65
N ASN A 56 -4.98 4.08 -3.65
CA ASN A 56 -4.87 3.66 -2.25
C ASN A 56 -6.10 2.86 -1.80
N PHE A 57 -7.30 3.26 -2.21
CA PHE A 57 -8.52 2.51 -1.91
C PHE A 57 -8.48 1.09 -2.50
N VAL A 58 -8.07 0.95 -3.76
CA VAL A 58 -7.95 -0.35 -4.43
C VAL A 58 -6.89 -1.21 -3.74
N VAL A 59 -5.72 -0.65 -3.44
CA VAL A 59 -4.64 -1.36 -2.73
C VAL A 59 -5.08 -1.81 -1.34
N VAL A 60 -5.76 -0.96 -0.56
CA VAL A 60 -6.30 -1.35 0.75
C VAL A 60 -7.34 -2.46 0.61
N THR A 61 -8.24 -2.38 -0.37
CA THR A 61 -9.24 -3.42 -0.62
C THR A 61 -8.59 -4.76 -0.97
N PHE A 62 -7.56 -4.76 -1.82
CA PHE A 62 -6.79 -5.97 -2.14
C PHE A 62 -6.09 -6.53 -0.91
N ASN A 63 -5.42 -5.70 -0.11
CA ASN A 63 -4.76 -6.14 1.11
C ASN A 63 -5.75 -6.67 2.15
N ALA A 64 -6.93 -6.07 2.27
CA ALA A 64 -8.00 -6.57 3.13
C ALA A 64 -8.50 -7.95 2.67
N PHE A 65 -8.69 -8.14 1.36
CA PHE A 65 -9.07 -9.43 0.79
C PHE A 65 -8.00 -10.51 1.04
N VAL A 66 -6.72 -10.19 0.81
CA VAL A 66 -5.60 -11.09 1.10
C VAL A 66 -5.58 -11.45 2.58
N SER A 67 -5.64 -10.45 3.46
CA SER A 67 -5.59 -10.65 4.91
C SER A 67 -6.76 -11.52 5.39
N PHE A 68 -7.96 -11.28 4.84
CA PHE A 68 -9.14 -12.09 5.13
C PHE A 68 -8.96 -13.54 4.67
N ASN A 69 -8.43 -13.76 3.46
CA ASN A 69 -8.10 -15.12 2.99
C ASN A 69 -7.04 -15.78 3.88
N SER A 70 -5.98 -15.08 4.25
CA SER A 70 -4.94 -15.61 5.14
C SER A 70 -5.51 -16.02 6.50
N ILE A 71 -6.38 -15.20 7.11
CA ILE A 71 -7.06 -15.53 8.37
C ILE A 71 -7.94 -16.77 8.19
N LEU A 72 -8.76 -16.83 7.13
CA LEU A 72 -9.60 -18.00 6.85
C LEU A 72 -8.77 -19.26 6.63
N THR A 73 -7.68 -19.18 5.87
CA THR A 73 -6.77 -20.31 5.64
C THR A 73 -6.16 -20.78 6.96
N ILE A 74 -5.72 -19.88 7.84
CA ILE A 74 -5.20 -20.24 9.18
C ILE A 74 -6.30 -20.89 10.03
N LEU A 75 -7.54 -20.38 9.98
CA LEU A 75 -8.65 -20.94 10.74
C LEU A 75 -9.09 -22.32 10.23
N VAL A 76 -9.13 -22.52 8.91
CA VAL A 76 -9.56 -23.77 8.26
C VAL A 76 -8.46 -24.84 8.31
N ILE A 77 -7.22 -24.51 7.93
CA ILE A 77 -6.10 -25.46 8.00
C ILE A 77 -5.70 -25.71 9.45
N GLY A 78 -5.69 -24.65 10.26
CA GLY A 78 -5.39 -24.76 11.68
C GLY A 78 -6.49 -25.44 12.49
N SER A 79 -7.71 -25.64 11.97
CA SER A 79 -8.72 -26.51 12.58
C SER A 79 -8.56 -27.96 12.13
N MET A 80 -8.07 -28.21 10.90
CA MET A 80 -7.73 -29.57 10.42
C MET A 80 -6.48 -30.16 11.10
N TYR A 81 -5.50 -29.34 11.49
CA TYR A 81 -4.28 -29.79 12.16
C TYR A 81 -4.41 -29.95 13.69
N ASN A 82 -5.58 -29.64 14.25
CA ASN A 82 -5.80 -29.59 15.69
C ASN A 82 -6.24 -30.94 16.29
N GLN A 83 -5.43 -31.99 16.10
CA GLN A 83 -5.52 -33.18 16.93
C GLN A 83 -4.21 -33.61 17.60
N SER A 84 -3.01 -33.13 17.24
CA SER A 84 -1.80 -33.71 17.85
C SER A 84 -0.51 -32.89 17.91
N ARG A 85 -0.41 -31.64 17.40
CA ARG A 85 0.86 -30.89 17.47
C ARG A 85 0.66 -29.40 17.75
N PRO A 86 1.59 -28.75 18.49
CA PRO A 86 1.54 -27.31 18.72
C PRO A 86 1.57 -26.56 17.38
N ARG A 87 0.70 -25.56 17.22
CA ARG A 87 0.67 -24.62 16.10
C ARG A 87 1.98 -23.81 16.08
N ASN A 88 3.02 -24.36 15.47
CA ASN A 88 4.10 -23.54 14.96
C ASN A 88 3.53 -22.81 13.74
N LEU A 89 3.03 -21.59 13.95
CA LEU A 89 2.75 -20.66 12.86
C LEU A 89 4.09 -20.37 12.20
N ASP A 90 4.37 -21.10 11.12
CA ASP A 90 5.60 -20.95 10.37
C ASP A 90 5.53 -19.60 9.63
N PHE A 91 5.90 -18.52 10.32
CA PHE A 91 5.92 -17.14 9.80
C PHE A 91 6.77 -17.03 8.52
N SER A 92 7.66 -18.00 8.30
CA SER A 92 8.42 -18.26 7.08
C SER A 92 7.54 -18.38 5.82
N PHE A 93 6.30 -18.90 5.95
CA PHE A 93 5.32 -18.98 4.85
C PHE A 93 4.49 -17.71 4.69
N ALA A 94 4.42 -16.84 5.70
CA ALA A 94 3.65 -15.59 5.64
C ALA A 94 4.35 -14.49 4.81
N PHE A 95 5.67 -14.60 4.63
CA PHE A 95 6.50 -13.60 3.94
C PHE A 95 7.29 -14.22 2.79
N SER A 96 6.61 -14.89 1.86
CA SER A 96 7.27 -15.37 0.64
C SER A 96 7.74 -14.19 -0.22
N PRO A 97 9.05 -14.07 -0.52
CA PRO A 97 9.55 -13.02 -1.43
C PRO A 97 8.85 -13.04 -2.80
N ILE A 98 8.43 -14.22 -3.24
CA ILE A 98 7.70 -14.42 -4.49
C ILE A 98 6.30 -13.78 -4.40
N TYR A 99 5.61 -13.93 -3.28
CA TYR A 99 4.32 -13.29 -3.06
C TYR A 99 4.44 -11.76 -3.08
N PHE A 100 5.44 -11.21 -2.39
CA PHE A 100 5.70 -9.76 -2.40
C PHE A 100 6.00 -9.24 -3.81
N MET A 101 6.77 -10.00 -4.60
CA MET A 101 7.07 -9.67 -5.99
C MET A 101 5.78 -9.63 -6.84
N TYR A 102 4.94 -10.67 -6.80
CA TYR A 102 3.69 -10.68 -7.56
C TYR A 102 2.70 -9.60 -7.11
N ALA A 103 2.59 -9.36 -5.80
CA ALA A 103 1.76 -8.29 -5.26
C ALA A 103 2.23 -6.90 -5.74
N THR A 104 3.55 -6.69 -5.80
CA THR A 104 4.15 -5.45 -6.31
C THR A 104 3.88 -5.27 -7.80
N ILE A 105 4.11 -6.31 -8.62
CA ILE A 105 3.84 -6.27 -10.07
C ILE A 105 2.36 -5.94 -10.32
N PHE A 106 1.47 -6.68 -9.65
CA PHE A 106 0.03 -6.47 -9.80
C PHE A 106 -0.40 -5.09 -9.33
N GLY A 107 0.12 -4.62 -8.19
CA GLY A 107 -0.13 -3.27 -7.67
C GLY A 107 0.30 -2.17 -8.63
N VAL A 108 1.48 -2.31 -9.24
CA VAL A 108 1.99 -1.38 -10.26
C VAL A 108 1.10 -1.39 -11.50
N LEU A 109 0.68 -2.56 -12.00
CA LEU A 109 -0.21 -2.67 -13.16
C LEU A 109 -1.58 -2.03 -12.91
N VAL A 110 -2.18 -2.27 -11.75
CA VAL A 110 -3.45 -1.66 -11.35
C VAL A 110 -3.31 -0.14 -11.24
N THR A 111 -2.23 0.33 -10.63
CA THR A 111 -1.92 1.76 -10.50
C THR A 111 -1.75 2.42 -11.87
N ALA A 112 -1.05 1.76 -12.79
CA ALA A 112 -0.87 2.22 -14.17
C ALA A 112 -2.21 2.30 -14.93
N ALA A 113 -3.11 1.33 -14.73
CA ALA A 113 -4.44 1.34 -15.33
C ALA A 113 -5.32 2.48 -14.77
N ILE A 114 -5.21 2.78 -13.47
CA ILE A 114 -5.91 3.91 -12.84
C ILE A 114 -5.39 5.23 -13.40
N PHE A 115 -4.07 5.41 -13.46
CA PHE A 115 -3.44 6.63 -13.98
C PHE A 115 -3.81 6.89 -15.44
N LEU A 116 -3.79 5.85 -16.27
CA LEU A 116 -4.21 5.90 -17.68
C LEU A 116 -5.65 6.44 -17.84
N ARG A 117 -6.55 6.11 -16.92
CA ARG A 117 -7.96 6.54 -16.98
C ARG A 117 -8.23 7.89 -16.30
N THR A 118 -7.45 8.25 -15.30
CA THR A 118 -7.79 9.36 -14.39
C THR A 118 -7.00 10.64 -14.67
N ILE A 119 -5.84 10.54 -15.30
CA ILE A 119 -5.00 11.69 -15.63
C ILE A 119 -5.40 12.18 -17.04
N PRO A 120 -6.05 13.36 -17.17
CA PRO A 120 -6.42 13.89 -18.46
C PRO A 120 -5.18 14.37 -19.19
N VAL A 121 -5.04 13.99 -20.46
CA VAL A 121 -3.99 14.54 -21.33
C VAL A 121 -4.41 15.96 -21.72
N LYS A 122 -3.57 16.95 -21.39
CA LYS A 122 -3.82 18.36 -21.72
C LYS A 122 -3.54 18.71 -23.19
N GLU A 123 -2.80 17.89 -23.91
CA GLU A 123 -2.47 18.13 -25.32
C GLU A 123 -3.33 17.22 -26.21
N ALA A 124 -4.06 17.88 -27.11
CA ALA A 124 -4.83 17.26 -28.16
C ALA A 124 -3.93 16.29 -28.96
N ASP A 125 -4.44 15.08 -29.21
CA ASP A 125 -3.90 14.02 -30.06
C ASP A 125 -2.88 12.99 -29.55
N SER A 126 -2.38 13.05 -28.31
CA SER A 126 -1.66 11.89 -27.76
C SER A 126 -2.35 11.34 -26.51
N ARG A 127 -3.04 10.20 -26.62
CA ARG A 127 -3.42 9.43 -25.42
C ARG A 127 -2.15 9.03 -24.69
N MET A 128 -2.07 9.28 -23.37
CA MET A 128 -1.02 8.72 -22.52
C MET A 128 -0.95 7.22 -22.81
N THR A 129 0.21 6.72 -23.23
CA THR A 129 0.29 5.31 -23.59
C THR A 129 0.29 4.47 -22.31
N PHE A 130 -0.06 3.19 -22.42
CA PHE A 130 0.07 2.29 -21.27
C PHE A 130 1.52 2.19 -20.78
N ALA A 131 2.50 2.33 -21.68
CA ALA A 131 3.91 2.36 -21.32
C ALA A 131 4.25 3.59 -20.45
N ASP A 132 3.72 4.76 -20.81
CA ASP A 132 3.89 6.00 -20.03
C ASP A 132 3.24 5.89 -18.65
N SER A 133 2.02 5.35 -18.58
CA SER A 133 1.32 5.18 -17.31
C SER A 133 1.99 4.13 -16.42
N LEU A 134 2.58 3.09 -17.02
CA LEU A 134 3.37 2.09 -16.32
C LEU A 134 4.69 2.67 -15.79
N ALA A 135 5.38 3.49 -16.58
CA ALA A 135 6.59 4.19 -16.13
C ALA A 135 6.27 5.13 -14.96
N LEU A 136 5.20 5.91 -15.07
CA LEU A 136 4.73 6.79 -14.00
C LEU A 136 4.35 6.01 -12.73
N ALA A 137 3.61 4.92 -12.86
CA ALA A 137 3.22 4.06 -11.74
C ALA A 137 4.43 3.40 -11.07
N SER A 138 5.40 2.94 -11.86
CA SER A 138 6.64 2.33 -11.34
C SER A 138 7.46 3.36 -10.57
N PHE A 139 7.63 4.56 -11.11
CA PHE A 139 8.38 5.63 -10.44
C PHE A 139 7.68 6.12 -9.17
N TYR A 140 6.35 6.27 -9.23
CA TYR A 140 5.51 6.58 -8.07
C TYR A 140 5.65 5.53 -6.96
N THR A 141 5.60 4.25 -7.33
CA THR A 141 5.76 3.12 -6.39
C THR A 141 7.16 3.11 -5.79
N GLY A 142 8.19 3.34 -6.60
CA GLY A 142 9.58 3.43 -6.15
C GLY A 142 9.82 4.57 -5.16
N LEU A 143 9.30 5.78 -5.43
CA LEU A 143 9.37 6.91 -4.50
C LEU A 143 8.66 6.60 -3.18
N THR A 144 7.48 5.99 -3.27
CA THR A 144 6.71 5.60 -2.08
C THR A 144 7.48 4.59 -1.24
N PHE A 145 8.07 3.57 -1.88
CA PHE A 145 8.86 2.56 -1.19
C PHE A 145 10.12 3.15 -0.53
N ALA A 146 10.86 4.00 -1.23
CA ALA A 146 12.05 4.66 -0.69
C ALA A 146 11.70 5.50 0.55
N PHE A 147 10.59 6.23 0.51
CA PHE A 147 10.13 7.02 1.65
C PHE A 147 9.70 6.16 2.84
N VAL A 148 8.94 5.08 2.60
CA VAL A 148 8.53 4.14 3.65
C VAL A 148 9.75 3.46 4.27
N PHE A 149 10.73 3.07 3.46
CA PHE A 149 11.98 2.49 3.94
C PHE A 149 12.74 3.47 4.84
N LEU A 150 12.92 4.73 4.41
CA LEU A 150 13.56 5.77 5.21
C LEU A 150 12.82 6.04 6.51
N ALA A 151 11.49 6.14 6.47
CA ALA A 151 10.66 6.30 7.67
C ALA A 151 10.83 5.10 8.63
N GLY A 152 10.84 3.87 8.10
CA GLY A 152 11.09 2.65 8.86
C GLY A 152 12.45 2.65 9.54
N VAL A 153 13.51 3.05 8.82
CA VAL A 153 14.87 3.20 9.37
C VAL A 153 14.89 4.24 10.49
N LEU A 154 14.25 5.41 10.31
CA LEU A 154 14.19 6.45 11.34
C LEU A 154 13.46 5.98 12.60
N ILE A 155 12.33 5.28 12.46
CA ILE A 155 11.59 4.71 13.59
C ILE A 155 12.47 3.68 14.30
N PHE A 156 13.14 2.80 13.57
CA PHE A 156 14.04 1.80 14.13
C PHE A 156 15.20 2.45 14.91
N CYS A 157 15.85 3.47 14.34
CA CYS A 157 16.88 4.24 15.02
C CYS A 157 16.36 4.94 16.29
N THR A 158 15.12 5.46 16.25
CA THR A 158 14.49 6.10 17.41
C THR A 158 14.25 5.08 18.52
N ILE A 159 13.75 3.89 18.19
CA ILE A 159 13.55 2.80 19.15
C ILE A 159 14.90 2.40 19.77
N LEU A 160 15.94 2.19 18.95
CA LEU A 160 17.28 1.88 19.46
C LEU A 160 17.83 2.99 20.37
N GLY A 161 17.61 4.26 20.01
CA GLY A 161 18.01 5.39 20.84
C GLY A 161 17.30 5.40 22.20
N ILE A 162 15.98 5.14 22.21
CA ILE A 162 15.19 5.04 23.45
C ILE A 162 15.67 3.86 24.31
N LEU A 163 15.90 2.69 23.70
CA LEU A 163 16.39 1.50 24.42
C LEU A 163 17.77 1.76 25.05
N ASN A 164 18.68 2.38 24.29
CA ASN A 164 20.01 2.76 24.79
C ASN A 164 19.93 3.76 25.96
N ILE A 165 19.00 4.73 25.91
CA ILE A 165 18.77 5.67 27.03
C ILE A 165 18.20 4.96 28.27
N ILE A 166 17.36 3.94 28.08
CA ILE A 166 16.74 3.17 29.17
C ILE A 166 17.68 2.07 29.70
N GLY A 167 18.83 1.85 29.06
CA GLY A 167 19.86 0.89 29.50
C GLY A 167 19.54 -0.56 29.15
N ILE A 168 18.73 -0.79 28.11
CA ILE A 168 18.42 -2.09 27.51
C ILE A 168 19.17 -2.21 26.19
#